data_AF-L0EVA0-F1
#
_entry.id   AF-L0EVA0-F1
#
_cell.length_a   1.000
_cell.length_b   1.000
_cell.length_c   1.000
_cell.angle_alpha   90.00
_cell.angle_beta   90.00
_cell.angle_gamma   90.00
#
_symmetry.space_group_name_H-M   'P 1'
#
loop_
_entity.id
_entity.type
_entity.pdbx_description
1 polymer ?
#
loop_
_entity_poly.entity_id
_entity_poly.type
_entity_poly.pdbx_seq_one_letter_code
_entity_poly.pdbx_strand_id
1 'polypeptide(L)'
;MSEESKIIHLFISYAENKAIDEWGMRNAVKNKAQAIRRLCRIGLTAVSVMDSLEKNISSVAFCVNSFIGNIQSIKDSEQEAGKKNPKISKLVNENSLELLSRIDEVLKSLLPLKDRIRMDCELGLIQDKEDEKIKQQLFKEYLELLDKKGIKLTKQ
;
A
#
# COMPACT_ATOMS: atom_id res chain seq x y z
N MET A 1 -4.81 -21.53 -25.44
CA MET A 1 -5.87 -22.25 -24.71
C MET A 1 -7.14 -21.45 -24.89
N SER A 2 -8.19 -22.03 -25.49
CA SER A 2 -9.49 -21.37 -25.62
C SER A 2 -10.11 -21.20 -24.22
N GLU A 3 -10.52 -19.98 -23.86
CA GLU A 3 -11.25 -19.73 -22.60
C GLU A 3 -12.65 -20.36 -22.70
N GLU A 4 -12.84 -21.52 -22.07
CA GLU A 4 -14.17 -22.09 -21.87
C GLU A 4 -14.90 -21.34 -20.75
N SER A 5 -16.02 -20.70 -21.08
CA SER A 5 -16.93 -20.12 -20.07
C SER A 5 -17.87 -21.20 -19.53
N LYS A 6 -17.90 -21.38 -18.20
CA LYS A 6 -18.81 -22.29 -17.51
C LYS A 6 -19.88 -21.54 -16.72
N ILE A 7 -21.11 -22.04 -16.73
CA ILE A 7 -22.20 -21.53 -15.89
C ILE A 7 -22.07 -22.15 -14.50
N ILE A 8 -22.10 -21.33 -13.45
CA ILE A 8 -21.99 -21.75 -12.05
C ILE A 8 -23.22 -21.25 -11.30
N HIS A 9 -23.84 -22.12 -10.50
CA HIS A 9 -24.89 -21.75 -9.56
C HIS A 9 -24.28 -21.50 -8.19
N LEU A 10 -24.57 -20.34 -7.61
CA LEU A 10 -24.05 -19.89 -6.31
C LEU A 10 -25.23 -19.69 -5.36
N PHE A 11 -25.08 -20.18 -4.13
CA PHE A 11 -25.97 -19.84 -3.02
C PHE A 11 -25.35 -18.68 -2.26
N ILE A 12 -26.04 -17.55 -2.26
CA ILE A 12 -25.66 -16.34 -1.53
C ILE A 12 -26.88 -15.81 -0.80
N SER A 13 -26.67 -15.10 0.30
CA SER A 13 -27.76 -14.47 1.04
C SER A 13 -28.44 -13.38 0.19
N TYR A 14 -29.68 -13.05 0.53
CA TYR A 14 -30.40 -11.96 -0.10
C TYR A 14 -29.64 -10.62 0.04
N ALA A 15 -29.03 -10.39 1.21
CA ALA A 15 -28.26 -9.17 1.47
C ALA A 15 -27.02 -9.05 0.56
N GLU A 16 -26.25 -10.12 0.40
CA GLU A 16 -25.09 -10.14 -0.50
C GLU A 16 -25.51 -9.95 -1.96
N ASN A 17 -26.57 -10.63 -2.37
CA ASN A 17 -27.11 -10.50 -3.72
C ASN A 17 -27.52 -9.05 -4.03
N LYS A 18 -28.20 -8.39 -3.08
CA LYS A 18 -28.58 -6.99 -3.17
C LYS A 18 -27.36 -6.07 -3.22
N ALA A 19 -26.35 -6.32 -2.39
CA ALA A 19 -25.12 -5.54 -2.39
C ALA A 19 -24.36 -5.63 -3.72
N ILE A 20 -24.34 -6.81 -4.36
CA ILE A 20 -23.75 -7.00 -5.70
C ILE A 20 -24.52 -6.21 -6.76
N ASP A 21 -25.85 -6.20 -6.69
CA ASP A 21 -26.69 -5.41 -7.60
C ASP A 21 -26.46 -3.92 -7.44
N GLU A 22 -26.49 -3.41 -6.20
CA GLU A 22 -26.22 -2.01 -5.88
C GLU A 22 -24.81 -1.58 -6.30
N TRP A 23 -23.81 -2.43 -6.07
CA TRP A 23 -22.46 -2.21 -6.57
C TRP A 23 -22.45 -2.17 -8.11
N GLY A 24 -23.07 -3.16 -8.78
CA GLY A 24 -23.15 -3.20 -10.24
C GLY A 24 -23.80 -1.96 -10.84
N MET A 25 -24.87 -1.46 -10.23
CA MET A 25 -25.55 -0.22 -10.63
C MET A 25 -24.65 1.01 -10.48
N ARG A 26 -24.03 1.19 -9.31
CA ARG A 26 -23.07 2.29 -9.08
C ARG A 26 -21.89 2.27 -10.03
N ASN A 27 -21.55 1.07 -10.52
CA ASN A 27 -20.38 0.84 -11.35
C ASN A 27 -20.69 0.61 -12.84
N ALA A 28 -21.91 0.98 -13.29
CA ALA A 28 -22.37 0.85 -14.68
C ALA A 28 -22.08 -0.54 -15.30
N VAL A 29 -22.21 -1.59 -14.50
CA VAL A 29 -21.98 -2.98 -14.92
C VAL A 29 -23.24 -3.52 -15.57
N LYS A 30 -23.12 -4.10 -16.77
CA LYS A 30 -24.27 -4.48 -17.60
C LYS A 30 -25.14 -5.57 -16.98
N ASN A 31 -24.53 -6.51 -16.24
CA ASN A 31 -25.24 -7.62 -15.62
C ASN A 31 -24.51 -8.16 -14.39
N LYS A 32 -25.27 -8.90 -13.57
CA LYS A 32 -24.81 -9.51 -12.32
C LYS A 32 -23.60 -10.43 -12.50
N ALA A 33 -23.58 -11.26 -13.54
CA ALA A 33 -22.46 -12.16 -13.80
C ALA A 33 -21.16 -11.39 -14.12
N GLN A 34 -21.25 -10.23 -14.77
CA GLN A 34 -20.12 -9.34 -14.99
C GLN A 34 -19.70 -8.66 -13.68
N ALA A 35 -20.65 -8.27 -12.83
CA ALA A 35 -20.36 -7.66 -11.54
C ALA A 35 -19.60 -8.64 -10.63
N ILE A 36 -20.10 -9.88 -10.51
CA ILE A 36 -19.44 -10.97 -9.76
C ILE A 36 -18.02 -11.21 -10.30
N ARG A 37 -17.84 -11.36 -11.62
CA ARG A 37 -16.51 -11.57 -12.21
C ARG A 37 -15.53 -10.43 -11.89
N ARG A 38 -16.00 -9.19 -11.92
CA ARG A 38 -15.17 -8.02 -11.56
C ARG A 38 -14.80 -8.03 -10.09
N LEU A 39 -15.77 -8.23 -9.20
CA LEU A 39 -15.53 -8.33 -7.76
C LEU A 39 -14.55 -9.46 -7.43
N CYS A 40 -14.67 -10.62 -8.07
CA CYS A 40 -13.70 -11.71 -7.91
C CYS A 40 -12.28 -11.30 -8.36
N ARG A 41 -12.15 -10.60 -9.50
CA ARG A 41 -10.84 -10.12 -9.97
C ARG A 41 -10.24 -9.08 -9.03
N ILE A 42 -11.05 -8.17 -8.51
CA ILE A 42 -10.64 -7.19 -7.50
C ILE A 42 -10.16 -7.93 -6.24
N GLY A 43 -10.95 -8.87 -5.73
CA GLY A 43 -10.60 -9.68 -4.56
C GLY A 43 -9.30 -10.46 -4.75
N LEU A 44 -9.12 -11.15 -5.88
CA LEU A 44 -7.89 -11.89 -6.18
C LEU A 44 -6.67 -10.96 -6.28
N THR A 45 -6.84 -9.77 -6.86
CA THR A 45 -5.77 -8.77 -6.92
C THR A 45 -5.43 -8.25 -5.53
N ALA A 46 -6.45 -7.95 -4.73
CA ALA A 46 -6.27 -7.48 -3.36
C ALA A 46 -5.53 -8.50 -2.50
N VAL A 47 -5.89 -9.79 -2.59
CA VAL A 47 -5.19 -10.88 -1.90
C VAL A 47 -3.71 -10.93 -2.31
N SER A 48 -3.43 -10.94 -3.62
CA SER A 48 -2.04 -10.96 -4.11
C SER A 48 -1.23 -9.73 -3.66
N VAL A 49 -1.85 -8.56 -3.58
CA VAL A 49 -1.21 -7.34 -3.10
C VAL A 49 -0.97 -7.41 -1.60
N MET A 50 -1.93 -7.91 -0.82
CA MET A 50 -1.79 -8.09 0.63
C MET A 50 -0.65 -9.04 0.97
N ASP A 51 -0.51 -10.17 0.26
CA ASP A 51 0.59 -11.11 0.45
C ASP A 51 1.95 -10.45 0.19
N SER A 52 2.05 -9.59 -0.84
CA SER A 52 3.26 -8.84 -1.13
C SER A 52 3.52 -7.77 -0.07
N LEU A 53 2.48 -7.10 0.39
CA LEU A 53 2.56 -6.03 1.37
C LEU A 53 3.01 -6.58 2.74
N GLU A 54 2.47 -7.72 3.16
CA GLU A 54 2.84 -8.39 4.41
C GLU A 54 4.33 -8.76 4.42
N LYS A 55 4.83 -9.32 3.30
CA LYS A 55 6.26 -9.64 3.13
C LYS A 55 7.13 -8.38 3.20
N ASN A 56 6.74 -7.33 2.49
CA ASN A 56 7.51 -6.09 2.43
C ASN A 56 7.50 -5.36 3.79
N ILE A 57 6.36 -5.31 4.49
CA ILE A 57 6.26 -4.75 5.85
C ILE A 57 7.13 -5.54 6.82
N SER A 58 7.09 -6.88 6.75
CA SER A 58 7.93 -7.74 7.60
C SER A 58 9.42 -7.47 7.36
N SER A 59 9.83 -7.25 6.10
CA SER A 59 11.20 -6.87 5.77
C SER A 59 11.57 -5.49 6.31
N VAL A 60 10.68 -4.49 6.22
CA VAL A 60 10.91 -3.15 6.79
C VAL A 60 11.06 -3.25 8.31
N ALA A 61 10.17 -3.99 8.98
CA ALA A 61 10.23 -4.19 10.43
C ALA A 61 11.55 -4.87 10.84
N PHE A 62 12.01 -5.86 10.07
CA PHE A 62 13.31 -6.48 10.28
C PHE A 62 14.47 -5.49 10.15
N CYS A 63 14.52 -4.68 9.08
CA CYS A 63 15.56 -3.66 8.88
C CYS A 63 15.56 -2.63 10.02
N VAL A 64 14.38 -2.16 10.47
CA VAL A 64 14.25 -1.22 11.59
C VAL A 64 14.78 -1.85 12.89
N ASN A 65 14.39 -3.08 13.20
CA ASN A 65 14.84 -3.77 14.41
C ASN A 65 16.35 -4.03 14.38
N SER A 66 16.90 -4.42 13.23
CA SER A 66 18.35 -4.58 13.05
C SER A 66 19.08 -3.26 13.26
N PHE A 67 18.56 -2.17 12.70
CA PHE A 67 19.13 -0.83 12.89
C PHE A 67 19.11 -0.37 14.35
N ILE A 68 17.99 -0.56 15.05
CA ILE A 68 17.88 -0.24 16.49
C ILE A 68 18.89 -1.06 17.29
N GLY A 69 18.98 -2.37 17.02
CA GLY A 69 19.96 -3.25 17.67
C GLY A 69 21.39 -2.78 17.47
N ASN A 70 21.76 -2.44 16.23
CA ASN A 70 23.10 -1.94 15.92
C ASN A 70 23.40 -0.59 16.61
N ILE A 71 22.44 0.34 16.66
CA ILE A 71 22.61 1.61 17.40
C ILE A 71 22.81 1.34 18.89
N GLN A 72 22.02 0.43 19.46
CA GLN A 72 22.10 0.11 20.88
C GLN A 72 23.48 -0.47 21.23
N SER A 73 23.96 -1.46 20.45
CA SER A 73 25.28 -2.04 20.66
C SER A 73 26.41 -1.02 20.54
N ILE A 74 26.31 -0.05 19.63
CA ILE A 74 27.31 1.01 19.52
C ILE A 74 27.24 1.94 20.73
N LYS A 75 26.04 2.35 21.18
CA LYS A 75 25.89 3.19 22.37
C LYS A 75 26.45 2.52 23.62
N ASP A 76 26.20 1.23 23.80
CA ASP A 76 26.72 0.46 24.93
C ASP A 76 28.27 0.46 24.88
N SER A 77 28.86 0.28 23.70
CA SER A 77 30.33 0.38 23.52
C SER A 77 30.90 1.79 23.73
N GLU A 78 30.15 2.84 23.41
CA GLU A 78 30.57 4.24 23.65
C GLU A 78 30.54 4.59 25.14
N GLN A 79 29.57 4.07 25.89
CA GLN A 79 29.52 4.26 27.35
C GLN A 79 30.74 3.63 28.04
N GLU A 80 31.18 2.45 27.59
CA GLU A 80 32.38 1.79 28.10
C GLU A 80 33.67 2.51 27.71
N ALA A 81 33.75 3.05 26.48
CA ALA A 81 34.96 3.68 25.95
C ALA A 81 35.11 5.18 26.23
N GLY A 82 34.03 5.87 26.65
CA GLY A 82 34.03 7.30 26.98
C GLY A 82 34.30 8.26 25.81
N LYS A 83 34.25 7.79 24.56
CA LYS A 83 34.52 8.60 23.35
C LYS A 83 33.46 8.33 22.27
N LYS A 84 33.00 9.39 21.60
CA LYS A 84 32.08 9.30 20.45
C LYS A 84 32.71 8.52 19.31
N ASN A 85 31.96 7.58 18.75
CA ASN A 85 32.34 6.67 17.69
C ASN A 85 31.85 7.22 16.33
N PRO A 86 32.76 7.65 15.45
CA PRO A 86 32.39 8.20 14.13
C PRO A 86 31.68 7.17 13.24
N LYS A 87 31.77 5.87 13.55
CA LYS A 87 31.07 4.79 12.82
C LYS A 87 29.55 4.92 12.87
N ILE A 88 28.97 5.59 13.88
CA ILE A 88 27.51 5.80 13.97
C ILE A 88 27.00 6.56 12.74
N SER A 89 27.68 7.63 12.33
CA SER A 89 27.23 8.45 11.19
C SER A 89 27.16 7.67 9.88
N LYS A 90 28.16 6.81 9.63
CA LYS A 90 28.19 5.92 8.48
C LYS A 90 27.07 4.87 8.55
N LEU A 91 26.86 4.29 9.73
CA LEU A 91 25.84 3.27 9.95
C LEU A 91 24.41 3.83 9.80
N VAL A 92 24.19 5.07 10.23
CA VAL A 92 22.90 5.79 10.04
C VAL A 92 22.63 6.05 8.56
N ASN A 93 23.65 6.45 7.79
CA ASN A 93 23.50 6.69 6.36
C ASN A 93 23.24 5.38 5.58
N GLU A 94 23.95 4.30 5.89
CA GLU A 94 23.77 3.01 5.20
C GLU A 94 22.38 2.40 5.48
N ASN A 95 21.95 2.38 6.74
CA ASN A 95 20.64 1.85 7.12
C ASN A 95 19.46 2.73 6.66
N SER A 96 19.64 4.05 6.58
CA SER A 96 18.59 4.93 6.06
C SER A 96 18.36 4.73 4.56
N LEU A 97 19.41 4.49 3.77
CA LEU A 97 19.28 4.14 2.36
C LEU A 97 18.59 2.78 2.17
N GLU A 98 18.95 1.78 2.97
CA GLU A 98 18.28 0.48 2.93
C GLU A 98 16.80 0.60 3.30
N LEU A 99 16.48 1.33 4.37
CA LEU A 99 15.09 1.56 4.80
C LEU A 99 14.28 2.27 3.71
N LEU A 100 14.83 3.32 3.09
CA LEU A 100 14.17 4.03 2.00
C LEU A 100 13.93 3.12 0.79
N SER A 101 14.89 2.25 0.45
CA SER A 101 14.72 1.27 -0.62
C SER A 101 13.59 0.29 -0.32
N ARG A 102 13.45 -0.18 0.93
CA ARG A 102 12.36 -1.08 1.33
C ARG A 102 11.00 -0.39 1.37
N ILE A 103 10.96 0.88 1.77
CA ILE A 103 9.74 1.70 1.69
C ILE A 103 9.31 1.88 0.23
N ASP A 104 10.25 2.12 -0.69
CA ASP A 104 9.96 2.20 -2.12
C ASP A 104 9.39 0.88 -2.68
N GLU A 105 9.91 -0.28 -2.24
CA GLU A 105 9.34 -1.59 -2.59
C GLU A 105 7.90 -1.77 -2.08
N VAL A 106 7.61 -1.33 -0.85
CA VAL A 106 6.23 -1.29 -0.31
C VAL A 106 5.33 -0.43 -1.20
N LEU A 107 5.76 0.79 -1.55
CA LEU A 107 4.98 1.68 -2.40
C LEU A 107 4.75 1.08 -3.80
N LYS A 108 5.77 0.43 -4.36
CA LYS A 108 5.66 -0.29 -5.63
C LYS A 108 4.67 -1.46 -5.57
N SER A 109 4.63 -2.21 -4.47
CA SER A 109 3.64 -3.29 -4.31
C SER A 109 2.19 -2.80 -4.24
N LEU A 110 1.96 -1.51 -3.93
CA LEU A 110 0.64 -0.90 -3.92
C LEU A 110 0.21 -0.36 -5.30
N LEU A 111 1.15 -0.17 -6.23
CA LEU A 111 0.85 0.34 -7.59
C LEU A 111 -0.15 -0.54 -8.36
N PRO A 112 -0.06 -1.88 -8.37
CA PRO A 112 -1.03 -2.72 -9.08
C PRO A 112 -2.46 -2.55 -8.56
N LEU A 113 -2.63 -2.29 -7.26
CA LEU A 113 -3.95 -2.03 -6.67
C LEU A 113 -4.47 -0.67 -7.14
N LYS A 114 -3.61 0.36 -7.08
CA LYS A 114 -3.92 1.71 -7.54
C LYS A 114 -4.27 1.74 -9.02
N ASP A 115 -3.47 1.10 -9.87
CA ASP A 115 -3.67 1.09 -11.32
C ASP A 115 -4.93 0.31 -11.70
N ARG A 116 -5.27 -0.74 -10.95
CA ARG A 116 -6.48 -1.52 -11.20
C ARG A 116 -7.75 -0.79 -10.76
N ILE A 117 -7.74 -0.16 -9.59
CA ILE A 117 -8.80 0.75 -9.15
C ILE A 117 -8.95 1.90 -10.16
N ARG A 118 -7.82 2.47 -10.60
CA ARG A 118 -7.79 3.56 -11.60
C ARG A 118 -8.33 3.15 -12.96
N MET A 119 -7.98 1.97 -13.49
CA MET A 119 -8.56 1.47 -14.75
C MET A 119 -10.08 1.32 -14.62
N ASP A 120 -10.57 0.85 -13.47
CA ASP A 120 -12.01 0.74 -13.23
C ASP A 120 -12.66 2.15 -13.09
N CYS A 121 -11.96 3.14 -12.52
CA CYS A 121 -12.41 4.55 -12.50
C CYS A 121 -12.42 5.21 -13.90
N GLU A 122 -11.34 5.08 -14.69
CA GLU A 122 -11.16 5.73 -16.00
C GLU A 122 -12.13 5.19 -17.06
N LEU A 123 -12.59 3.96 -16.92
CA LEU A 123 -13.67 3.39 -17.75
C LEU A 123 -15.07 3.94 -17.38
N GLY A 124 -15.16 4.91 -16.46
CA GLY A 124 -16.41 5.50 -16.00
C GLY A 124 -17.23 4.57 -15.09
N LEU A 125 -16.57 3.55 -14.51
CA LEU A 125 -17.24 2.50 -13.74
C LEU A 125 -17.13 2.72 -12.23
N ILE A 126 -16.46 3.76 -11.74
CA ILE A 126 -16.49 4.16 -10.33
C ILE A 126 -16.67 5.69 -10.31
N GLN A 127 -17.78 6.19 -9.75
CA GLN A 127 -17.97 7.63 -9.56
C GLN A 127 -17.18 8.10 -8.34
N ASP A 128 -15.91 8.41 -8.56
CA ASP A 128 -14.94 8.63 -7.49
C ASP A 128 -14.91 10.10 -7.01
N LYS A 129 -16.02 10.59 -6.45
CA LYS A 129 -16.08 11.94 -5.85
C LYS A 129 -15.60 11.98 -4.40
N GLU A 130 -15.53 10.84 -3.72
CA GLU A 130 -15.12 10.74 -2.32
C GLU A 130 -13.62 10.46 -2.15
N ASP A 131 -12.96 9.64 -2.99
CA ASP A 131 -11.51 9.40 -2.81
C ASP A 131 -10.69 10.65 -3.11
N GLU A 132 -11.16 11.54 -3.99
CA GLU A 132 -10.38 12.74 -4.29
C GLU A 132 -10.38 13.74 -3.14
N LYS A 133 -11.45 13.77 -2.34
CA LYS A 133 -11.45 14.48 -1.06
C LYS A 133 -10.52 13.81 -0.04
N ILE A 134 -10.54 12.49 0.07
CA ILE A 134 -9.69 11.74 1.01
C ILE A 134 -8.21 11.88 0.65
N LYS A 135 -7.85 11.78 -0.64
CA LYS A 135 -6.48 12.01 -1.13
C LYS A 135 -6.02 13.44 -0.85
N GLN A 136 -6.87 14.44 -1.11
CA GLN A 136 -6.55 15.84 -0.80
C GLN A 136 -6.35 16.07 0.71
N GLN A 137 -7.19 15.44 1.55
CA GLN A 137 -7.10 15.50 3.00
C GLN A 137 -5.80 14.86 3.52
N LEU A 138 -5.49 13.63 3.09
CA LEU A 138 -4.27 12.92 3.48
C LEU A 138 -3.01 13.63 2.98
N PHE A 139 -3.05 14.20 1.77
CA PHE A 139 -1.92 14.96 1.22
C PHE A 139 -1.68 16.25 2.01
N LYS A 140 -2.75 16.92 2.44
CA LYS A 140 -2.65 18.10 3.32
C LYS A 140 -2.04 17.74 4.67
N GLU A 141 -2.50 16.67 5.32
CA GLU A 141 -1.97 16.20 6.60
C GLU A 141 -0.49 15.80 6.50
N TYR A 142 -0.10 15.16 5.39
CA TYR A 142 1.31 14.84 5.11
C TYR A 142 2.18 16.10 4.96
N LEU A 143 1.71 17.12 4.22
CA LEU A 143 2.43 18.38 4.08
C LEU A 143 2.57 19.12 5.42
N GLU A 144 1.54 19.11 6.26
CA GLU A 144 1.61 19.69 7.61
C GLU A 144 2.62 18.97 8.51
N LEU A 145 2.73 17.64 8.39
CA LEU A 145 3.73 16.86 9.12
C LEU A 145 5.17 17.19 8.68
N LEU A 146 5.38 17.40 7.38
CA LEU A 146 6.68 17.79 6.84
C LEU A 146 7.10 19.19 7.30
N ASP A 147 6.17 20.14 7.31
CA ASP A 147 6.42 21.51 7.76
C ASP A 147 6.75 21.56 9.26
N LYS A 148 5.99 20.82 10.09
CA LYS A 148 6.30 20.64 11.53
C LYS A 148 7.69 20.07 11.80
N LYS A 149 8.22 19.26 10.87
CA LYS A 149 9.57 18.67 10.97
C LYS A 149 10.66 19.52 10.30
N GLY A 150 10.33 20.68 9.74
CA GLY A 150 11.27 21.57 9.06
C GLY A 150 11.81 21.01 7.74
N ILE A 151 11.13 20.01 7.16
CA ILE A 151 11.56 19.35 5.92
C ILE A 151 10.96 20.12 4.74
N LYS A 152 11.79 20.91 4.05
CA LYS A 152 11.37 21.61 2.83
C LYS A 152 11.45 20.67 1.63
N LEU A 153 10.31 20.35 1.02
CA LEU A 153 10.26 19.74 -0.31
C LEU A 153 10.68 20.79 -1.34
N THR A 154 11.93 20.73 -1.80
CA THR A 154 12.36 21.48 -3.00
C THR A 154 11.68 20.87 -4.21
N LYS A 155 10.81 21.65 -4.87
CA LYS A 155 10.29 21.32 -6.20
C LYS A 155 11.48 21.22 -7.17
N GLN A 156 11.67 20.06 -7.78
CA GLN A 156 12.45 19.91 -9.01
C GLN A 156 11.55 20.24 -10.20
#